data_AF-A0A2A5DGC1-F1
#
_entry.id   AF-A0A2A5DGC1-F1
#
_cell.length_a   1.000
_cell.length_b   1.000
_cell.length_c   1.000
_cell.angle_alpha   90.00
_cell.angle_beta   90.00
_cell.angle_gamma   90.00
#
_symmetry.space_group_name_H-M   'P 1'
#
loop_
_entity.id
_entity.type
_entity.pdbx_description
1 polymer ?
#
loop_
_entity_poly.entity_id
_entity_poly.type
_entity_poly.pdbx_seq_one_letter_code
_entity_poly.pdbx_strand_id
1 'polypeptide(L)'
;MKPLQDTDIEEQLSYAFLHAVASKAGMSCEAAGRHQDNHGVDATLTAWGNFPDSYLKEISLSVQLKATIAVPTEVSDCYSFKFTGISKYRGMIEARQATPRILAVLFLPTDAEDWLTLSADELILKGKAHWTSLVGAPDTNNQTSQTVYLPTSQQLTPESLLKLAAQIAKNDLPTYQGGKHHA
;
A
#
# COMPACT_ATOMS: atom_id res chain seq x y z
N MET A 1 25.31 18.29 7.71
CA MET A 1 24.20 17.31 7.59
C MET A 1 23.67 17.43 6.17
N LYS A 2 23.60 16.34 5.40
CA LYS A 2 22.97 16.40 4.08
C LYS A 2 21.45 16.30 4.26
N PRO A 3 20.65 17.21 3.69
CA PRO A 3 19.19 17.11 3.76
C PRO A 3 18.72 15.87 2.99
N LEU A 4 17.52 15.38 3.34
CA LEU A 4 16.82 14.37 2.56
C LEU A 4 16.60 14.86 1.13
N GLN A 5 16.59 13.92 0.18
CA GLN A 5 16.20 14.20 -1.19
C GLN A 5 14.67 14.05 -1.32
N ASP A 6 14.10 14.63 -2.38
CA ASP A 6 12.65 14.58 -2.65
C ASP A 6 12.10 13.15 -2.59
N THR A 7 12.80 12.17 -3.16
CA THR A 7 12.38 10.76 -3.11
C THR A 7 12.35 10.18 -1.70
N ASP A 8 13.25 10.62 -0.81
CA ASP A 8 13.22 10.21 0.60
C ASP A 8 12.01 10.84 1.30
N ILE A 9 11.66 12.08 0.95
CA ILE A 9 10.48 12.77 1.49
C ILE A 9 9.19 12.12 0.99
N GLU A 10 9.08 11.79 -0.30
CA GLU A 10 7.96 11.02 -0.86
C GLU A 10 7.72 9.73 -0.06
N GLU A 11 8.82 9.00 0.23
CA GLU A 11 8.76 7.79 1.05
C GLU A 11 8.25 8.09 2.47
N GLN A 12 8.82 9.07 3.17
CA GLN A 12 8.35 9.43 4.52
C GLN A 12 6.89 9.89 4.55
N LEU A 13 6.43 10.62 3.53
CA LEU A 13 5.03 11.02 3.40
C LEU A 13 4.10 9.82 3.19
N SER A 14 4.57 8.74 2.54
CA SER A 14 3.79 7.51 2.44
C SER A 14 3.57 6.82 3.79
N TYR A 15 4.57 6.84 4.68
CA TYR A 15 4.42 6.37 6.06
C TYR A 15 3.45 7.25 6.84
N ALA A 16 3.59 8.58 6.75
CA ALA A 16 2.69 9.52 7.42
C ALA A 16 1.24 9.36 6.96
N PHE A 17 1.02 9.22 5.64
CA PHE A 17 -0.29 8.97 5.06
C PHE A 17 -0.90 7.67 5.60
N LEU A 18 -0.15 6.57 5.54
CA LEU A 18 -0.62 5.26 6.03
C LEU A 18 -0.98 5.35 7.52
N HIS A 19 -0.12 5.96 8.32
CA HIS A 19 -0.32 6.08 9.76
C HIS A 19 -1.58 6.90 10.08
N ALA A 20 -1.79 8.02 9.40
CA ALA A 20 -2.99 8.85 9.57
C ALA A 20 -4.28 8.09 9.19
N VAL A 21 -4.29 7.41 8.04
CA VAL A 21 -5.45 6.65 7.54
C VAL A 21 -5.75 5.45 8.44
N ALA A 22 -4.74 4.68 8.84
CA ALA A 22 -4.89 3.55 9.75
C ALA A 22 -5.38 3.99 11.14
N SER A 23 -4.81 5.07 11.69
CA SER A 23 -5.23 5.62 12.98
C SER A 23 -6.68 6.08 12.94
N LYS A 24 -7.11 6.72 11.84
CA LYS A 24 -8.51 7.11 11.63
C LYS A 24 -9.44 5.90 11.54
N ALA A 25 -8.94 4.77 11.04
CA ALA A 25 -9.66 3.48 11.02
C ALA A 25 -9.66 2.77 12.39
N GLY A 26 -8.96 3.28 13.40
CA GLY A 26 -8.82 2.62 14.71
C GLY A 26 -7.85 1.44 14.70
N MET A 27 -6.92 1.40 13.74
CA MET A 27 -5.87 0.38 13.64
C MET A 27 -4.54 0.93 14.18
N SER A 28 -3.67 0.06 14.69
CA SER A 28 -2.27 0.45 14.87
C SER A 28 -1.56 0.48 13.53
N CYS A 29 -0.48 1.27 13.46
CA CYS A 29 0.40 1.32 12.31
C CYS A 29 1.84 1.42 12.81
N GLU A 30 2.61 0.35 12.62
CA GLU A 30 3.99 0.24 13.06
C GLU A 30 4.91 0.19 11.85
N ALA A 31 5.87 1.12 11.77
CA ALA A 31 6.93 1.04 10.78
C ALA A 31 7.82 -0.18 11.07
N ALA A 32 8.17 -0.90 10.02
CA ALA A 32 8.89 -2.16 10.13
C ALA A 32 10.38 -1.93 10.46
N GLY A 33 10.97 -2.88 11.17
CA GLY A 33 12.41 -2.87 11.41
C GLY A 33 13.20 -3.24 10.15
N ARG A 34 14.52 -2.96 10.16
CA ARG A 34 15.44 -3.22 9.03
C ARG A 34 15.32 -4.63 8.42
N HIS A 35 15.15 -5.65 9.26
CA HIS A 35 15.04 -7.03 8.78
C HIS A 35 13.76 -7.27 7.97
N GLN A 36 12.64 -6.67 8.38
CA GLN A 36 11.35 -6.80 7.70
C GLN A 36 11.32 -5.99 6.40
N ASP A 37 11.87 -4.77 6.41
CA ASP A 37 12.02 -3.95 5.19
C ASP A 37 12.87 -4.66 4.11
N ASN A 38 13.97 -5.31 4.52
CA ASN A 38 14.75 -6.14 3.59
C ASN A 38 13.91 -7.23 2.90
N HIS A 39 12.82 -7.67 3.53
CA HIS A 39 11.87 -8.65 2.98
C HIS A 39 10.63 -8.00 2.32
N GLY A 40 10.61 -6.68 2.16
CA GLY A 40 9.55 -5.93 1.49
C GLY A 40 8.31 -5.71 2.36
N VAL A 41 8.50 -5.52 3.66
CA VAL A 41 7.48 -5.08 4.61
C VAL A 41 7.95 -3.76 5.19
N ASP A 42 7.29 -2.67 4.82
CA ASP A 42 7.62 -1.32 5.27
C ASP A 42 6.83 -0.97 6.53
N ALA A 43 5.59 -1.44 6.63
CA ALA A 43 4.76 -1.25 7.83
C ALA A 43 3.87 -2.47 8.10
N THR A 44 3.43 -2.60 9.34
CA THR A 44 2.37 -3.54 9.74
C THR A 44 1.21 -2.77 10.35
N LEU A 45 0.01 -3.07 9.88
CA LEU A 45 -1.23 -2.61 10.49
C LEU A 45 -1.83 -3.74 11.33
N THR A 46 -2.35 -3.41 12.51
CA THR A 46 -3.14 -4.36 13.30
C THR A 46 -4.52 -3.78 13.58
N ALA A 47 -5.56 -4.54 13.26
CA ALA A 47 -6.94 -4.25 13.59
C ALA A 47 -7.41 -5.15 14.73
N TRP A 48 -8.15 -4.58 15.67
CA TRP A 48 -8.81 -5.31 16.75
C TRP A 48 -10.32 -5.08 16.70
N GLY A 49 -11.07 -6.10 17.10
CA GLY A 49 -12.52 -5.98 17.25
C GLY A 49 -13.26 -7.25 16.89
N ASN A 50 -14.59 -7.17 16.92
CA ASN A 50 -15.43 -8.26 16.43
C ASN A 50 -15.62 -8.07 14.93
N PHE A 51 -15.03 -8.96 14.14
CA PHE A 51 -15.28 -9.01 12.70
C PHE A 51 -16.51 -9.89 12.45
N PRO A 52 -17.50 -9.44 11.65
CA PRO A 52 -18.65 -10.26 11.29
C PRO A 52 -18.20 -11.60 10.70
N ASP A 53 -18.88 -12.69 11.06
CA ASP A 53 -18.62 -14.06 10.57
C ASP A 53 -17.18 -14.55 10.74
N SER A 54 -16.46 -14.04 11.75
CA SER A 54 -15.11 -14.50 12.10
C SER A 54 -14.99 -14.83 13.59
N TYR A 55 -14.15 -15.80 13.92
CA TYR A 55 -13.73 -16.09 15.30
C TYR A 55 -12.49 -15.27 15.72
N LEU A 56 -11.80 -14.65 14.76
CA LEU A 56 -10.63 -13.82 15.03
C LEU A 56 -11.07 -12.49 15.62
N LYS A 57 -10.27 -11.99 16.56
CA LYS A 57 -10.48 -10.67 17.20
C LYS A 57 -9.35 -9.69 16.90
N GLU A 58 -8.34 -10.17 16.19
CA GLU A 58 -7.13 -9.45 15.86
C GLU A 58 -6.65 -9.94 14.49
N ILE A 59 -6.29 -9.00 13.63
CA ILE A 59 -5.73 -9.27 12.30
C ILE A 59 -4.56 -8.33 12.07
N SER A 60 -3.44 -8.89 11.62
CA SER A 60 -2.30 -8.12 11.13
C SER A 60 -2.24 -8.15 9.61
N LEU A 61 -1.84 -7.02 9.02
CA LEU A 61 -1.65 -6.83 7.59
C LEU A 61 -0.30 -6.16 7.36
N SER A 62 0.55 -6.80 6.56
CA SER A 62 1.81 -6.19 6.14
C SER A 62 1.60 -5.29 4.92
N VAL A 63 2.33 -4.18 4.85
CA VAL A 63 2.24 -3.20 3.78
C VAL A 63 3.63 -2.95 3.21
N GLN A 64 3.78 -3.11 1.90
CA GLN A 64 4.87 -2.49 1.13
C GLN A 64 4.37 -1.13 0.66
N LEU A 65 5.02 -0.07 1.11
CA LEU A 65 4.77 1.29 0.70
C LEU A 65 5.62 1.64 -0.53
N LYS A 66 5.02 2.45 -1.39
CA LYS A 66 5.65 3.21 -2.46
C LYS A 66 5.00 4.58 -2.51
N ALA A 67 5.77 5.57 -2.92
CA ALA A 67 5.25 6.87 -3.31
C ALA A 67 5.81 7.26 -4.68
N THR A 68 5.08 8.11 -5.39
CA THR A 68 5.53 8.67 -6.65
C THR A 68 4.82 9.96 -6.99
N ILE A 69 5.55 10.90 -7.60
CA ILE A 69 4.99 12.06 -8.30
C ILE A 69 4.59 11.77 -9.76
N ALA A 70 4.89 10.57 -10.27
CA ALA A 70 4.54 10.19 -11.62
C ALA A 70 3.01 10.09 -11.75
N VAL A 71 2.45 10.82 -12.72
CA VAL A 71 1.03 10.74 -13.03
C VAL A 71 0.74 9.34 -13.59
N PRO A 72 -0.13 8.53 -12.96
CA PRO A 72 -0.40 7.19 -13.43
C PRO A 72 -1.22 7.23 -14.73
N THR A 73 -0.89 6.33 -15.66
CA THR A 73 -1.80 6.02 -16.77
C THR A 73 -2.95 5.16 -16.24
N GLU A 74 -4.18 5.56 -16.55
CA GLU A 74 -5.37 4.75 -16.27
C GLU A 74 -5.62 3.79 -17.43
N VAL A 75 -5.70 2.49 -17.13
CA VAL A 75 -6.00 1.43 -18.10
C VAL A 75 -7.00 0.47 -17.47
N SER A 76 -8.17 0.32 -18.08
CA SER A 76 -9.24 -0.59 -17.63
C SER A 76 -9.54 -0.46 -16.12
N ASP A 77 -9.89 0.75 -15.68
CA ASP A 77 -10.19 1.09 -14.28
C ASP A 77 -9.06 0.81 -13.29
N CYS A 78 -7.81 0.74 -13.76
CA CYS A 78 -6.62 0.58 -12.94
C CYS A 78 -5.59 1.67 -13.21
N TYR A 79 -4.87 2.09 -12.18
CA TYR A 79 -3.67 2.92 -12.30
C TYR A 79 -2.43 2.05 -12.51
N SER A 80 -1.67 2.33 -13.57
CA SER A 80 -0.39 1.67 -13.82
C SER A 80 0.70 2.22 -12.89
N PHE A 81 1.49 1.34 -12.29
CA PHE A 81 2.66 1.70 -11.51
C PHE A 81 3.86 0.84 -11.89
N LYS A 82 5.01 1.46 -12.13
CA LYS A 82 6.26 0.74 -12.42
C LYS A 82 6.94 0.36 -11.11
N PHE A 83 6.77 -0.89 -10.69
CA PHE A 83 7.41 -1.44 -9.51
C PHE A 83 8.89 -1.73 -9.79
N THR A 84 9.80 -1.08 -9.08
CA THR A 84 11.24 -1.35 -9.11
C THR A 84 11.66 -2.27 -7.96
N GLY A 85 12.68 -3.09 -8.19
CA GLY A 85 13.16 -4.06 -7.19
C GLY A 85 12.48 -5.42 -7.33
N ILE A 86 12.83 -6.15 -8.40
CA ILE A 86 12.11 -7.37 -8.79
C ILE A 86 12.13 -8.49 -7.75
N SER A 87 13.16 -8.54 -6.90
CA SER A 87 13.23 -9.51 -5.80
C SER A 87 12.09 -9.29 -4.79
N LYS A 88 11.81 -8.03 -4.41
CA LYS A 88 10.67 -7.69 -3.55
C LYS A 88 9.34 -8.02 -4.25
N TYR A 89 9.20 -7.70 -5.54
CA TYR A 89 8.03 -8.06 -6.33
C TYR A 89 7.74 -9.58 -6.30
N ARG A 90 8.75 -10.40 -6.62
CA ARG A 90 8.59 -11.87 -6.62
C ARG A 90 8.27 -12.43 -5.24
N GLY A 91 8.84 -11.87 -4.18
CA GLY A 91 8.45 -12.25 -2.82
C GLY A 91 6.96 -12.00 -2.53
N MET A 92 6.36 -10.98 -3.15
CA MET A 92 4.96 -10.60 -2.94
C MET A 92 3.93 -11.36 -3.81
N ILE A 93 4.35 -11.99 -4.92
CA ILE A 93 3.41 -12.76 -5.76
C ILE A 93 3.06 -14.13 -5.17
N GLU A 94 3.87 -14.62 -4.23
CA GLU A 94 3.68 -15.90 -3.56
C GLU A 94 2.56 -15.86 -2.51
N ALA A 95 1.65 -16.83 -2.57
CA ALA A 95 0.53 -16.96 -1.63
C ALA A 95 0.92 -17.52 -0.24
N ARG A 96 2.19 -17.89 -0.02
CA ARG A 96 2.63 -18.67 1.15
C ARG A 96 3.09 -17.83 2.33
N GLN A 97 2.61 -16.59 2.45
CA GLN A 97 2.97 -15.71 3.56
C GLN A 97 2.00 -15.90 4.73
N ALA A 98 2.53 -15.97 5.95
CA ALA A 98 1.71 -16.13 7.17
C ALA A 98 0.84 -14.89 7.44
N THR A 99 1.39 -13.71 7.17
CA THR A 99 0.66 -12.43 7.25
C THR A 99 0.33 -11.97 5.83
N PRO A 100 -0.94 -11.66 5.52
CA PRO A 100 -1.28 -11.10 4.21
C PRO A 100 -0.53 -9.80 3.99
N ARG A 101 -0.19 -9.54 2.72
CA ARG A 101 0.56 -8.36 2.34
C ARG A 101 -0.07 -7.65 1.15
N ILE A 102 -0.15 -6.34 1.25
CA ILE A 102 -0.55 -5.46 0.15
C ILE A 102 0.61 -4.55 -0.27
N LEU A 103 0.59 -4.15 -1.54
CA LEU A 103 1.30 -2.99 -2.04
C LEU A 103 0.36 -1.78 -1.90
N ALA A 104 0.82 -0.70 -1.27
CA ALA A 104 0.16 0.59 -1.26
C ALA A 104 1.04 1.62 -1.98
N VAL A 105 0.47 2.32 -2.96
CA VAL A 105 1.16 3.35 -3.75
C VAL A 105 0.46 4.69 -3.51
N LEU A 106 1.19 5.64 -2.94
CA LEU A 106 0.77 7.03 -2.80
C LEU A 106 1.17 7.84 -4.05
N PHE A 107 0.19 8.34 -4.79
CA PHE A 107 0.40 9.27 -5.90
C PHE A 107 0.34 10.70 -5.39
N LEU A 108 1.49 11.35 -5.31
CA LEU A 108 1.67 12.73 -4.87
C LEU A 108 1.52 13.72 -6.05
N PRO A 109 1.17 14.99 -5.78
CA PRO A 109 1.30 16.06 -6.76
C PRO A 109 2.72 16.17 -7.34
N THR A 110 2.85 16.64 -8.59
CA THR A 110 4.17 16.81 -9.24
C THR A 110 5.02 17.89 -8.59
N ASP A 111 4.40 18.93 -8.02
CA ASP A 111 5.08 19.96 -7.26
C ASP A 111 5.21 19.55 -5.78
N ALA A 112 6.44 19.59 -5.26
CA ALA A 112 6.73 19.20 -3.88
C ALA A 112 6.14 20.17 -2.85
N GLU A 113 5.98 21.45 -3.21
CA GLU A 113 5.36 22.45 -2.35
C GLU A 113 3.88 22.15 -2.07
N ASP A 114 3.25 21.37 -2.96
CA ASP A 114 1.86 20.95 -2.84
C ASP A 114 1.66 19.70 -1.97
N TRP A 115 2.72 18.98 -1.61
CA TRP A 115 2.59 17.70 -0.92
C TRP A 115 1.94 17.85 0.46
N LEU A 116 2.38 18.85 1.23
CA LEU A 116 1.89 19.10 2.57
C LEU A 116 1.72 20.59 2.81
N THR A 117 0.50 21.00 3.12
CA THR A 117 0.18 22.37 3.50
C THR A 117 -0.26 22.41 4.95
N LEU A 118 0.27 23.37 5.70
CA LEU A 118 -0.11 23.63 7.08
C LEU A 118 -0.59 25.06 7.21
N SER A 119 -1.79 25.24 7.76
CA SER A 119 -2.36 26.53 8.11
C SER A 119 -2.72 26.57 9.61
N ALA A 120 -3.36 27.65 10.05
CA ALA A 120 -3.84 27.76 11.43
C ALA A 120 -4.96 26.75 11.75
N ASP A 121 -5.74 26.34 10.74
CA ASP A 121 -6.95 25.53 10.92
C ASP A 121 -6.80 24.09 10.42
N GLU A 122 -5.86 23.84 9.50
CA GLU A 122 -5.76 22.56 8.81
C GLU A 122 -4.32 22.11 8.54
N LEU A 123 -4.16 20.78 8.58
CA LEU A 123 -3.04 20.06 8.00
C LEU A 123 -3.57 19.28 6.80
N ILE A 124 -3.10 19.59 5.60
CA ILE A 124 -3.46 18.90 4.37
C ILE A 124 -2.24 18.14 3.86
N LEU A 125 -2.31 16.80 3.87
CA LEU A 125 -1.41 15.94 3.11
C LEU A 125 -2.10 15.58 1.79
N LYS A 126 -1.66 16.16 0.67
CA LYS A 126 -2.23 15.89 -0.65
C LYS A 126 -1.75 14.55 -1.20
N GLY A 127 -2.57 13.95 -2.04
CA GLY A 127 -2.25 12.72 -2.76
C GLY A 127 -3.39 11.71 -2.69
N LYS A 128 -3.29 10.67 -3.50
CA LYS A 128 -4.23 9.54 -3.50
C LYS A 128 -3.44 8.25 -3.36
N ALA A 129 -3.75 7.46 -2.35
CA ALA A 129 -3.17 6.13 -2.21
C ALA A 129 -4.14 5.07 -2.72
N HIS A 130 -3.61 4.13 -3.50
CA HIS A 130 -4.32 2.92 -3.91
C HIS A 130 -3.54 1.70 -3.44
N TRP A 131 -4.24 0.62 -3.16
CA TRP A 131 -3.62 -0.63 -2.75
C TRP A 131 -3.97 -1.78 -3.71
N THR A 132 -3.13 -2.80 -3.72
CA THR A 132 -3.40 -4.08 -4.39
C THR A 132 -2.63 -5.21 -3.71
N SER A 133 -3.20 -6.41 -3.69
CA SER A 133 -2.44 -7.62 -3.36
C SER A 133 -1.67 -8.06 -4.61
N LEU A 134 -0.41 -8.46 -4.49
CA LEU A 134 0.32 -9.02 -5.63
C LEU A 134 0.21 -10.55 -5.70
N VAL A 135 -0.43 -11.19 -4.73
CA VAL A 135 -0.58 -12.65 -4.68
C VAL A 135 -1.28 -13.15 -5.94
N GLY A 136 -0.61 -14.05 -6.68
CA GLY A 136 -1.11 -14.59 -7.95
C GLY A 136 -0.90 -13.68 -9.16
N ALA A 137 -0.20 -12.56 -9.03
CA ALA A 137 0.25 -11.79 -10.19
C ALA A 137 1.27 -12.60 -11.02
N PRO A 138 1.32 -12.42 -12.35
CA PRO A 138 2.27 -13.14 -13.20
C PRO A 138 3.72 -12.76 -12.87
N ASP A 139 4.62 -13.74 -12.92
CA ASP A 139 6.05 -13.45 -12.88
C ASP A 139 6.50 -12.77 -14.20
N THR A 140 7.71 -12.22 -14.19
CA THR A 140 8.28 -11.50 -15.31
C THR A 140 9.72 -11.92 -15.58
N ASN A 141 10.08 -11.92 -16.87
CA ASN A 141 11.46 -12.13 -17.31
C ASN A 141 12.31 -10.84 -17.15
N ASN A 142 11.68 -9.68 -16.92
CA ASN A 142 12.40 -8.44 -16.66
C ASN A 142 13.05 -8.48 -15.28
N GLN A 143 14.36 -8.25 -15.22
CA GLN A 143 15.13 -8.33 -13.97
C GLN A 143 15.17 -7.02 -13.18
N THR A 144 14.62 -5.93 -13.72
CA THR A 144 14.73 -4.59 -13.12
C THR A 144 13.42 -4.10 -12.52
N SER A 145 12.32 -4.30 -13.25
CA SER A 145 11.02 -3.73 -12.90
C SER A 145 9.88 -4.51 -13.52
N GLN A 146 8.69 -4.32 -12.94
CA GLN A 146 7.43 -4.88 -13.41
C GLN A 146 6.34 -3.81 -13.30
N THR A 147 5.50 -3.67 -14.32
CA THR A 147 4.30 -2.85 -14.20
C THR A 147 3.24 -3.62 -13.43
N VAL A 148 2.71 -3.00 -12.39
CA VAL A 148 1.57 -3.48 -11.60
C VAL A 148 0.40 -2.54 -11.80
N TYR A 149 -0.81 -3.09 -11.73
CA TYR A 149 -2.05 -2.35 -11.93
C TYR A 149 -2.83 -2.30 -10.61
N LEU A 150 -3.15 -1.08 -10.18
CA LEU A 150 -3.88 -0.81 -8.95
C LEU A 150 -5.32 -0.43 -9.31
N PRO A 151 -6.32 -1.27 -8.98
CA PRO A 151 -7.72 -0.92 -9.21
C PRO A 151 -8.08 0.43 -8.58
N THR A 152 -8.76 1.27 -9.35
CA THR A 152 -9.27 2.58 -8.89
C THR A 152 -10.29 2.41 -7.74
N SER A 153 -10.98 1.26 -7.69
CA SER A 153 -11.88 0.87 -6.60
C SER A 153 -11.15 0.51 -5.29
N GLN A 154 -9.84 0.23 -5.33
CA GLN A 154 -9.02 -0.10 -4.16
C GLN A 154 -8.26 1.14 -3.67
N GLN A 155 -8.96 2.26 -3.47
CA GLN A 155 -8.40 3.41 -2.77
C GLN A 155 -8.11 3.03 -1.32
N LEU A 156 -7.01 3.55 -0.75
CA LEU A 156 -6.62 3.33 0.64
C LEU A 156 -7.26 4.40 1.54
N THR A 157 -8.46 4.11 2.02
CA THR A 157 -9.22 4.96 2.96
C THR A 157 -9.43 4.21 4.29
N PRO A 158 -9.87 4.91 5.36
CA PRO A 158 -10.22 4.24 6.61
C PRO A 158 -11.28 3.14 6.41
N GLU A 159 -12.30 3.40 5.59
CA GLU A 159 -13.37 2.45 5.29
C GLU A 159 -12.86 1.26 4.48
N SER A 160 -11.95 1.47 3.52
CA SER A 160 -11.37 0.37 2.75
C SER A 160 -10.49 -0.53 3.64
N LEU A 161 -9.73 0.05 4.58
CA LEU A 161 -8.92 -0.72 5.52
C LEU A 161 -9.78 -1.59 6.44
N LEU A 162 -10.88 -1.05 6.96
CA LEU A 162 -11.83 -1.81 7.77
C LEU A 162 -12.46 -2.96 6.98
N LYS A 163 -12.86 -2.70 5.73
CA LYS A 163 -13.37 -3.75 4.83
C LYS A 163 -12.33 -4.83 4.58
N LEU A 164 -11.09 -4.45 4.31
CA LEU A 164 -9.99 -5.38 4.06
C LEU A 164 -9.69 -6.22 5.31
N ALA A 165 -9.66 -5.62 6.50
CA ALA A 165 -9.48 -6.35 7.75
C ALA A 165 -10.61 -7.37 8.00
N ALA A 166 -11.87 -6.98 7.78
CA ALA A 166 -13.01 -7.89 7.88
C ALA A 166 -12.96 -9.02 6.85
N GLN A 167 -12.49 -8.75 5.63
CA GLN A 167 -12.27 -9.75 4.59
C GLN A 167 -11.23 -10.79 5.04
N ILE A 168 -10.07 -10.32 5.49
CA ILE A 168 -8.97 -11.18 5.98
C ILE A 168 -9.41 -11.99 7.21
N ALA A 169 -10.20 -11.41 8.11
CA ALA A 169 -10.71 -12.11 9.28
C ALA A 169 -11.57 -13.35 8.92
N LYS A 170 -12.20 -13.35 7.74
CA LYS A 170 -12.96 -14.49 7.20
C LYS A 170 -12.10 -15.51 6.47
N ASN A 171 -10.78 -15.35 6.50
CA ASN A 171 -9.82 -16.10 5.70
C ASN A 171 -10.04 -15.94 4.18
N ASP A 172 -10.69 -14.85 3.77
CA ASP A 172 -10.79 -14.44 2.37
C ASP A 172 -9.63 -13.49 2.06
N LEU A 173 -8.48 -14.08 1.68
CA LEU A 173 -7.26 -13.32 1.46
C LEU A 173 -7.30 -12.60 0.10
N PRO A 174 -6.92 -11.31 0.03
CA PRO A 174 -6.93 -10.58 -1.23
C PRO A 174 -5.91 -11.16 -2.22
N THR A 175 -6.33 -11.35 -3.46
CA THR A 175 -5.48 -11.75 -4.59
C THR A 175 -5.33 -10.62 -5.60
N TYR A 176 -4.36 -10.71 -6.51
CA TYR A 176 -4.16 -9.71 -7.56
C TYR A 176 -5.38 -9.60 -8.49
N GLN A 177 -5.86 -8.37 -8.67
CA GLN A 177 -7.01 -8.06 -9.52
C GLN A 177 -6.63 -7.24 -10.76
N GLY A 178 -5.45 -6.59 -10.76
CA GLY A 178 -5.02 -5.68 -11.82
C GLY A 178 -4.71 -6.31 -13.18
N GLY A 179 -4.67 -7.65 -13.28
CA GLY A 179 -4.42 -8.37 -14.53
C GLY A 179 -5.68 -8.90 -15.24
N LYS A 180 -6.85 -8.89 -14.59
CA LYS A 180 -8.06 -9.56 -15.10
C LYS A 180 -8.73 -8.84 -16.27
N HIS A 181 -8.36 -7.59 -16.54
CA HIS A 181 -8.93 -6.76 -17.60
C HIS A 181 -8.05 -6.63 -18.85
N HIS A 182 -6.95 -7.39 -18.93
CA HIS A 182 -5.97 -7.36 -20.03
C HIS A 182 -5.86 -8.69 -20.79
N ALA A 183 -6.77 -9.64 -20.53
CA ALA A 183 -6.85 -10.93 -21.22
C ALA A 183 -7.99 -10.93 -22.24
#